data_AF-A0A660TDD4-F1
#
_entry.id   AF-A0A660TDD4-F1
#
_cell.length_a   1.000
_cell.length_b   1.000
_cell.length_c   1.000
_cell.angle_alpha   90.00
_cell.angle_beta   90.00
_cell.angle_gamma   90.00
#
_symmetry.space_group_name_H-M   'P 1'
#
loop_
_entity.id
_entity.type
_entity.pdbx_description
1 polymer ?
#
loop_
_entity_poly.entity_id
_entity_poly.type
_entity_poly.pdbx_seq_one_letter_code
_entity_poly.pdbx_strand_id
1 'polypeptide(L)'
;VQILVPVIVILSLIGSYAIQGQAIMAAIFDMGVALFLGIIGYFLKKGGYPIAPIVLGLILGGMFEENFRRAVKLARGNYFIFFTKPIALVFIILAVFSVLLPLLKKKRENR
;
A
#
# COMPACT_ATOMS: atom_id res chain seq x y z
N VAL A 1 -13.22 16.57 -17.66
CA VAL A 1 -13.02 16.13 -16.25
C VAL A 1 -14.25 16.34 -15.36
N GLN A 2 -15.08 17.37 -15.60
CA GLN A 2 -16.25 17.71 -14.76
C GLN A 2 -17.30 16.60 -14.61
N ILE A 3 -17.43 15.68 -15.57
CA ILE A 3 -18.37 14.54 -15.50
C ILE A 3 -17.69 13.25 -15.02
N LEU A 4 -16.37 13.14 -15.22
CA LEU A 4 -15.61 11.93 -14.89
C LEU A 4 -15.48 11.75 -13.36
N VAL A 5 -15.26 12.84 -12.63
CA VAL A 5 -15.14 12.83 -11.17
C VAL A 5 -16.42 12.32 -10.49
N PRO A 6 -17.64 12.85 -10.77
CA PRO A 6 -18.85 12.34 -10.12
C PRO A 6 -19.16 10.88 -10.49
N VAL A 7 -18.90 10.45 -11.73
CA VAL A 7 -19.07 9.05 -12.13
C VAL A 7 -18.11 8.12 -11.39
N ILE A 8 -16.83 8.51 -11.27
CA ILE A 8 -15.83 7.72 -10.51
C ILE A 8 -16.23 7.63 -9.03
N VAL A 9 -16.71 8.72 -8.43
CA VAL A 9 -17.17 8.71 -7.03
C VAL A 9 -18.34 7.74 -6.86
N ILE A 10 -19.37 7.82 -7.69
CA ILE A 10 -20.52 6.92 -7.62
C ILE A 10 -20.08 5.46 -7.81
N LEU A 11 -19.26 5.16 -8.82
CA LEU A 11 -18.75 3.81 -9.05
C LEU A 11 -17.88 3.29 -7.90
N SER A 12 -17.06 4.14 -7.29
CA SER A 12 -16.22 3.75 -6.14
C SER A 12 -17.04 3.42 -4.90
N LEU A 13 -18.14 4.16 -4.67
CA LEU A 13 -19.07 3.87 -3.57
C LEU A 13 -19.83 2.56 -3.82
N ILE A 14 -20.32 2.33 -5.04
CA ILE A 14 -20.97 1.08 -5.41
C ILE A 14 -20.00 -0.10 -5.26
N GLY A 15 -18.74 0.06 -5.69
CA GLY A 15 -17.69 -0.94 -5.53
C GLY A 15 -17.41 -1.29 -4.07
N SER A 16 -17.33 -0.28 -3.19
CA SER A 16 -17.15 -0.50 -1.74
C SER A 16 -18.31 -1.31 -1.13
N TYR A 17 -19.55 -1.08 -1.56
CA TYR A 17 -20.70 -1.88 -1.13
C TYR A 17 -20.69 -3.31 -1.70
N ALA A 18 -20.20 -3.50 -2.92
CA ALA A 18 -20.24 -4.79 -3.62
C ALA A 18 -19.31 -5.85 -3.01
N ILE A 19 -18.16 -5.45 -2.44
CA ILE A 19 -17.15 -6.39 -1.91
C ILE A 19 -17.65 -7.15 -0.68
N GLN A 20 -18.48 -6.52 0.15
CA GLN A 20 -18.87 -7.07 1.45
C GLN A 20 -20.22 -7.80 1.48
N GLY A 21 -20.74 -8.19 0.31
CA GLY A 21 -21.96 -8.96 0.11
C GLY A 21 -22.71 -9.36 1.39
N GLN A 22 -23.80 -8.63 1.68
CA GLN A 22 -24.82 -8.92 2.71
C GLN A 22 -24.54 -8.46 4.16
N ALA A 23 -23.36 -7.93 4.51
CA ALA A 23 -23.11 -7.34 5.83
C ALA A 23 -23.35 -5.82 5.84
N ILE A 24 -24.58 -5.37 6.16
CA ILE A 24 -24.98 -3.95 6.15
C ILE A 24 -24.08 -3.09 7.06
N MET A 25 -23.72 -3.60 8.25
CA MET A 25 -22.88 -2.88 9.22
C MET A 25 -21.47 -2.60 8.67
N ALA A 26 -20.87 -3.60 8.03
CA ALA A 26 -19.48 -3.53 7.62
C ALA A 26 -19.33 -2.80 6.27
N ALA A 27 -20.34 -2.88 5.38
CA ALA A 27 -20.38 -2.08 4.16
C ALA A 27 -20.49 -0.57 4.43
N ILE A 28 -21.27 -0.15 5.44
CA ILE A 28 -21.35 1.26 5.87
C ILE A 28 -20.00 1.73 6.44
N PHE A 29 -19.32 0.87 7.19
CA PHE A 29 -17.99 1.17 7.71
C PHE A 29 -16.97 1.39 6.59
N ASP A 30 -16.88 0.49 5.62
CA ASP A 30 -15.95 0.63 4.49
C ASP A 30 -16.28 1.84 3.62
N MET A 31 -17.57 2.15 3.41
CA MET A 31 -17.99 3.36 2.70
C MET A 31 -17.54 4.62 3.46
N GLY A 32 -17.68 4.62 4.79
CA GLY A 32 -17.17 5.69 5.66
C GLY A 32 -15.65 5.84 5.60
N VAL A 33 -14.92 4.72 5.61
CA VAL A 33 -13.46 4.69 5.45
C VAL A 33 -13.04 5.19 4.07
N ALA A 34 -13.75 4.79 3.01
CA ALA A 34 -13.48 5.24 1.64
C ALA A 34 -13.67 6.76 1.49
N LEU A 35 -14.73 7.32 2.09
CA LEU A 35 -14.96 8.77 2.12
C LEU A 35 -13.88 9.49 2.93
N PHE A 36 -13.53 8.97 4.10
CA PHE A 36 -12.48 9.54 4.95
C PHE A 36 -11.10 9.53 4.26
N LEU A 37 -10.72 8.41 3.64
CA LEU A 37 -9.50 8.29 2.84
C LEU A 37 -9.53 9.19 1.60
N GLY A 38 -10.71 9.39 0.99
CA GLY A 38 -10.91 10.34 -0.10
C GLY A 38 -10.61 11.79 0.32
N ILE A 39 -11.08 12.19 1.51
CA ILE A 39 -10.79 13.50 2.10
C ILE A 39 -9.29 13.64 2.37
N ILE A 40 -8.67 12.63 2.98
CA ILE A 40 -7.21 12.61 3.22
C ILE A 40 -6.44 12.73 1.89
N GLY A 41 -6.86 12.00 0.86
CA GLY A 41 -6.28 12.06 -0.48
C GLY A 41 -6.38 13.45 -1.10
N TYR A 42 -7.47 14.17 -0.86
CA TYR A 42 -7.62 15.57 -1.29
C TYR A 42 -6.62 16.49 -0.58
N PHE A 43 -6.44 16.35 0.73
CA PHE A 43 -5.42 17.12 1.48
C PHE A 43 -4.00 16.79 1.04
N LEU A 44 -3.67 15.52 0.81
CA LEU A 44 -2.37 15.09 0.29
C LEU A 44 -2.08 15.68 -1.08
N LYS A 45 -3.08 15.71 -1.97
CA LYS A 45 -2.98 16.36 -3.29
C LYS A 45 -2.72 17.87 -3.15
N LYS A 46 -3.42 18.54 -2.21
CA LYS A 46 -3.22 19.97 -1.92
C LYS A 46 -1.81 20.24 -1.37
N GLY A 47 -1.24 19.29 -0.63
CA GLY A 47 0.14 19.34 -0.14
C GLY A 47 1.22 19.02 -1.18
N GLY A 48 0.86 18.77 -2.44
CA GLY A 48 1.81 18.45 -3.51
C GLY A 48 2.35 17.02 -3.46
N TYR A 49 1.79 16.15 -2.62
CA TYR A 49 2.21 14.75 -2.56
C TYR A 49 1.62 13.96 -3.72
N PRO A 50 2.43 13.15 -4.43
CA PRO A 50 1.92 12.29 -5.47
C PRO A 50 1.05 11.19 -4.83
N ILE A 51 -0.23 11.14 -5.22
CA ILE A 51 -1.19 10.16 -4.67
C ILE A 51 -0.84 8.73 -5.10
N ALA A 52 -0.34 8.55 -6.32
CA ALA A 52 -0.09 7.22 -6.89
C ALA A 52 0.90 6.36 -6.06
N PRO A 53 2.07 6.85 -5.62
CA PRO A 53 2.97 6.11 -4.74
C PRO A 53 2.35 5.75 -3.38
N ILE A 54 1.49 6.61 -2.83
CA ILE A 54 0.84 6.38 -1.53
C ILE A 54 -0.13 5.21 -1.63
N VAL A 55 -0.98 5.21 -2.66
CA VAL A 55 -1.92 4.10 -2.92
C VAL A 55 -1.16 2.81 -3.21
N LEU A 56 -0.10 2.87 -4.01
CA LEU A 56 0.74 1.71 -4.30
C LEU A 56 1.37 1.14 -3.03
N GLY A 57 1.89 1.99 -2.14
CA GLY A 57 2.45 1.56 -0.85
C GLY A 57 1.40 0.91 0.06
N LEU A 58 0.18 1.45 0.09
CA LEU A 58 -0.92 0.90 0.89
C LEU A 58 -1.34 -0.50 0.43
N ILE A 59 -1.47 -0.69 -0.89
CA ILE A 59 -1.81 -2.00 -1.47
C ILE A 59 -0.65 -2.99 -1.26
N LEU A 60 0.58 -2.59 -1.61
CA LEU A 60 1.77 -3.44 -1.49
C LEU A 60 2.07 -3.81 -0.03
N GLY A 61 1.78 -2.92 0.92
CA GLY A 61 1.98 -3.18 2.35
C GLY A 61 1.15 -4.37 2.85
N GLY A 62 -0.14 -4.42 2.51
CA GLY A 62 -1.01 -5.54 2.88
C GLY A 62 -0.54 -6.86 2.23
N MET A 63 -0.21 -6.81 0.94
CA MET A 63 0.35 -7.98 0.25
C MET A 63 1.69 -8.42 0.84
N PHE A 64 2.55 -7.49 1.23
CA PHE A 64 3.83 -7.77 1.87
C PHE A 64 3.64 -8.47 3.20
N GLU A 65 2.77 -7.95 4.07
CA GLU A 65 2.49 -8.56 5.38
C GLU A 65 1.91 -9.97 5.22
N GLU A 66 0.99 -10.15 4.28
CA GLU A 66 0.40 -11.45 4.02
C GLU A 66 1.45 -12.46 3.55
N ASN A 67 2.32 -12.08 2.60
CA ASN A 67 3.39 -12.94 2.11
C ASN A 67 4.47 -13.19 3.18
N PHE A 68 4.79 -12.19 3.99
CA PHE A 68 5.71 -12.35 5.13
C PHE A 68 5.15 -13.36 6.13
N ARG A 69 3.88 -13.22 6.52
CA ARG A 69 3.19 -14.15 7.43
C ARG A 69 3.11 -15.55 6.84
N ARG A 70 2.83 -15.69 5.54
CA ARG A 70 2.85 -16.97 4.82
C ARG A 70 4.24 -17.61 4.86
N ALA A 71 5.29 -16.84 4.59
CA ALA A 71 6.68 -17.32 4.65
C ALA A 71 7.08 -17.80 6.05
N VAL A 72 6.72 -17.05 7.10
CA VAL A 72 7.00 -17.43 8.50
C VAL A 72 6.18 -18.67 8.94
N LYS A 73 4.93 -18.80 8.48
CA LYS A 73 4.13 -20.01 8.72
C LYS A 73 4.77 -21.24 8.05
N LEU A 74 5.23 -21.11 6.81
CA LEU A 74 5.95 -22.19 6.11
C LEU A 74 7.25 -22.56 6.84
N ALA A 75 7.88 -21.56 7.48
CA ALA A 75 9.05 -21.71 8.31
C ALA A 75 8.82 -22.36 9.69
N ARG A 76 7.59 -22.76 10.01
CA ARG A 76 7.18 -23.24 11.35
C ARG A 76 7.56 -22.26 12.47
N GLY A 77 7.44 -20.95 12.20
CA GLY A 77 7.76 -19.89 13.18
C GLY A 77 9.23 -19.49 13.26
N ASN A 78 10.12 -20.05 12.41
CA ASN A 78 11.52 -19.66 12.42
C ASN A 78 11.78 -18.44 11.51
N TYR A 79 11.99 -17.27 12.11
CA TYR A 79 12.32 -16.02 11.40
C TYR A 79 13.69 -16.05 10.71
N PHE A 80 14.58 -16.99 11.06
CA PHE A 80 15.89 -17.13 10.40
C PHE A 80 15.82 -17.64 8.97
N ILE A 81 14.65 -18.10 8.48
CA ILE A 81 14.51 -18.59 7.11
C ILE A 81 14.86 -17.53 6.06
N PHE A 82 14.67 -16.25 6.36
CA PHE A 82 15.08 -15.15 5.46
C PHE A 82 16.61 -15.06 5.30
N PHE A 83 17.38 -15.52 6.29
CA PHE A 83 18.85 -15.58 6.24
C PHE A 83 19.36 -16.95 5.77
N THR A 84 18.63 -18.03 6.03
CA THR A 84 19.01 -19.38 5.57
C THR A 84 18.77 -19.58 4.07
N LYS A 85 17.81 -18.87 3.47
CA LYS A 85 17.52 -18.95 2.03
C LYS A 85 18.37 -17.93 1.26
N PRO A 86 19.36 -18.36 0.45
CA PRO A 86 20.25 -17.44 -0.26
C PRO A 86 19.51 -16.51 -1.21
N ILE A 87 18.39 -16.95 -1.80
CA ILE A 87 17.55 -16.11 -2.66
C ILE A 87 16.90 -14.95 -1.88
N ALA A 88 16.39 -15.21 -0.67
CA ALA A 88 15.73 -14.21 0.15
C ALA A 88 16.74 -13.15 0.61
N LEU A 89 17.94 -13.59 0.98
CA LEU A 89 19.05 -12.71 1.33
C LEU A 89 19.42 -11.76 0.18
N VAL A 90 19.55 -12.28 -1.04
CA VAL A 90 19.85 -11.45 -2.23
C VAL A 90 18.77 -10.40 -2.46
N PHE A 91 17.49 -10.77 -2.39
CA PHE A 91 16.39 -9.82 -2.56
C PHE A 91 16.35 -8.75 -1.46
N ILE A 92 16.63 -9.12 -0.20
CA ILE A 92 16.72 -8.17 0.92
C ILE A 92 17.86 -7.19 0.70
N ILE A 93 19.05 -7.67 0.30
CA ILE A 93 20.19 -6.82 0.00
C ILE A 93 19.84 -5.85 -1.13
N LEU A 94 19.27 -6.34 -2.24
CA LEU A 94 18.86 -5.50 -3.37
C LEU A 94 17.82 -4.45 -2.97
N ALA A 95 16.84 -4.81 -2.13
CA ALA A 95 15.84 -3.87 -1.63
C ALA A 95 16.48 -2.75 -0.79
N VAL A 96 17.40 -3.11 0.12
CA VAL A 96 18.15 -2.14 0.94
C VAL A 96 18.98 -1.21 0.05
N PHE A 97 19.69 -1.76 -0.95
CA PHE A 97 20.46 -0.96 -1.90
C PHE A 97 19.56 -0.01 -2.71
N SER A 98 18.43 -0.50 -3.21
CA SER A 98 17.48 0.31 -3.99
C SER A 98 16.97 1.52 -3.21
N VAL A 99 16.79 1.40 -1.89
CA VAL A 99 16.39 2.51 -1.02
C VAL A 99 17.58 3.40 -0.64
N LEU A 100 18.75 2.83 -0.36
CA LEU A 100 19.94 3.60 0.05
C LEU A 100 20.56 4.42 -1.09
N LEU A 101 20.59 3.88 -2.31
CA LEU A 101 21.20 4.53 -3.47
C LEU A 101 20.64 5.95 -3.73
N PRO A 102 19.32 6.18 -3.83
CA PRO A 102 18.78 7.52 -4.02
C PRO A 102 18.98 8.42 -2.79
N LEU A 103 18.96 7.87 -1.58
CA LEU A 103 19.20 8.64 -0.34
C LEU A 103 20.65 9.15 -0.25
N LEU A 104 21.61 8.31 -0.60
CA LEU A 104 23.04 8.67 -0.64
C LEU A 104 23.34 9.65 -1.79
N LYS A 105 22.68 9.48 -2.94
CA LYS A 105 22.83 10.38 -4.09
C LYS A 105 22.24 11.77 -3.80
N LYS A 106 21.06 11.84 -3.17
CA LYS A 106 20.44 13.09 -2.72
C LYS A 106 21.27 13.82 -1.66
N LYS A 107 22.01 13.09 -0.81
CA LYS A 107 22.94 13.67 0.16
C LYS A 107 24.22 14.24 -0.49
N ARG A 108 24.63 13.73 -1.66
CA ARG A 108 25.77 14.25 -2.43
C ARG A 108 25.42 15.47 -3.29
N GLU A 109 24.16 15.63 -3.68
CA GLU A 109 23.71 16.76 -4.52
C GLU A 109 23.42 18.05 -3.72
N ASN A 110 23.26 17.91 -2.39
CA ASN A 110 23.12 19.03 -1.44
C ASN A 110 24.46 19.42 -0.75
N ARG A 111 25.61 18.95 -1.27
CA ARG A 111 26.95 19.43 -0.90
C ARG A 111 27.67 19.91 -2.15
#